data_AF-A0A522R420-F1
#
_entry.id   AF-A0A522R420-F1
#
_cell.length_a   1.000
_cell.length_b   1.000
_cell.length_c   1.000
_cell.angle_alpha   90.00
_cell.angle_beta   90.00
_cell.angle_gamma   90.00
#
_symmetry.space_group_name_H-M   'P 1'
#
loop_
_entity.id
_entity.type
_entity.pdbx_description
1 polymer ?
#
loop_
_entity_poly.entity_id
_entity_poly.type
_entity_poly.pdbx_seq_one_letter_code
_entity_poly.pdbx_strand_id
1 'polypeptide(L)'
;MRRQDQANDTFSLTSFLYGGNAAYIEQLQARYEADPSSVNPEWREFFDSLKDDARDVAKNAEGASWKKPGWPLVANGELVSALDGNWALVEKHLERKIRDNTVPKGVAQNGAAADGTQPSEIEIHQQTRDSVRAIMMIRAYRMRGHLHANLDPLGIAKPLEDYNELSP
;
A
#
# COMPACT_ATOMS: atom_id res chain seq x y z
N MET A 1 1.95 -39.63 -39.73
CA MET A 1 2.84 -38.66 -39.04
C MET A 1 2.60 -37.22 -39.49
N ARG A 2 2.48 -36.89 -40.79
CA ARG A 2 2.27 -35.50 -41.29
C ARG A 2 1.19 -34.61 -40.65
N ARG A 3 0.09 -35.16 -40.11
CA ARG A 3 -0.96 -34.34 -39.45
C ARG A 3 -0.50 -33.78 -38.10
N GLN A 4 0.35 -34.50 -37.38
CA GLN A 4 0.88 -34.05 -36.09
C GLN A 4 1.88 -32.89 -36.31
N ASP A 5 2.71 -33.01 -37.34
CA ASP A 5 3.72 -32.02 -37.70
C ASP A 5 3.05 -30.69 -38.08
N GLN A 6 2.01 -30.72 -38.93
CA GLN A 6 1.25 -29.52 -39.31
C GLN A 6 0.58 -28.81 -38.13
N ALA A 7 0.05 -29.56 -37.16
CA ALA A 7 -0.57 -28.99 -35.98
C ALA A 7 0.46 -28.30 -35.07
N ASN A 8 1.64 -28.91 -34.91
CA ASN A 8 2.74 -28.33 -34.14
C ASN A 8 3.32 -27.08 -34.81
N ASP A 9 3.46 -27.08 -36.14
CA ASP A 9 3.93 -25.93 -36.90
C ASP A 9 2.98 -24.73 -36.75
N THR A 10 1.67 -24.97 -36.86
CA THR A 10 0.64 -23.93 -36.67
C THR A 10 0.63 -23.40 -35.23
N PHE A 11 0.81 -24.29 -34.25
CA PHE A 11 0.91 -23.90 -32.84
C PHE A 11 2.16 -23.04 -32.60
N SER A 12 3.31 -23.41 -33.14
CA SER A 12 4.54 -22.63 -33.03
C SER A 12 4.35 -21.21 -33.57
N LEU A 13 3.73 -21.09 -34.75
CA LEU A 13 3.46 -19.82 -35.41
C LEU A 13 2.46 -18.93 -34.66
N THR A 14 1.48 -19.51 -33.94
CA THR A 14 0.45 -18.73 -33.22
C THR A 14 0.67 -18.67 -31.71
N SER A 15 1.71 -19.31 -31.20
CA SER A 15 2.04 -19.36 -29.77
C SER A 15 2.20 -17.99 -29.12
N PHE A 16 2.62 -16.99 -29.91
CA PHE A 16 2.76 -15.61 -29.42
C PHE A 16 1.41 -14.96 -29.07
N LEU A 17 0.31 -15.35 -29.74
CA LEU A 17 -1.07 -14.89 -29.48
C LEU A 17 -1.71 -15.51 -28.24
N TYR A 18 -0.94 -16.24 -27.44
CA TYR A 18 -1.41 -16.80 -26.19
C TYR A 18 -1.95 -15.71 -25.25
N GLY A 19 -3.08 -15.96 -24.58
CA GLY A 19 -3.79 -14.97 -23.77
C GLY A 19 -2.96 -14.32 -22.65
N GLY A 20 -1.91 -14.98 -22.17
CA GLY A 20 -0.96 -14.37 -21.22
C GLY A 20 -0.22 -13.15 -21.77
N ASN A 21 -0.04 -13.07 -23.09
CA ASN A 21 0.61 -11.96 -23.78
C ASN A 21 -0.39 -10.92 -24.30
N ALA A 22 -1.70 -11.10 -24.12
CA ALA A 22 -2.72 -10.26 -24.74
C ALA A 22 -2.51 -8.76 -24.44
N ALA A 23 -2.29 -8.41 -23.17
CA ALA A 23 -2.06 -7.01 -22.76
C ALA A 23 -0.80 -6.40 -23.40
N TYR A 24 0.23 -7.20 -23.66
CA TYR A 24 1.43 -6.73 -24.35
C TYR A 24 1.15 -6.47 -25.84
N ILE A 25 0.44 -7.39 -26.50
CA ILE A 25 0.09 -7.27 -27.92
C ILE A 25 -0.86 -6.09 -28.14
N GLU A 26 -1.86 -5.89 -27.27
CA GLU A 26 -2.76 -4.74 -27.31
C GLU A 26 -2.00 -3.41 -27.21
N GLN A 27 -1.04 -3.30 -26.30
CA GLN A 27 -0.19 -2.12 -26.18
C GLN A 27 0.73 -1.94 -27.40
N LEU A 28 1.22 -3.04 -27.97
CA LEU A 28 2.07 -3.01 -29.16
C LEU A 28 1.29 -2.52 -30.38
N GLN A 29 0.04 -2.99 -30.54
CA GLN A 29 -0.87 -2.53 -31.59
C GLN A 29 -1.23 -1.06 -31.41
N ALA A 30 -1.53 -0.61 -30.18
CA ALA A 30 -1.80 0.81 -29.92
C ALA A 30 -0.60 1.72 -30.24
N ARG A 31 0.64 1.23 -30.04
CA ARG A 31 1.85 1.95 -30.48
C ARG A 31 1.98 1.99 -32.00
N TYR A 32 1.65 0.88 -32.69
CA TYR A 32 1.62 0.82 -34.15
C TYR A 32 0.61 1.82 -34.75
N GLU A 33 -0.60 1.92 -34.18
CA GLU A 33 -1.61 2.89 -34.62
C GLU A 33 -1.17 4.36 -34.41
N ALA A 34 -0.39 4.62 -33.35
CA ALA A 34 0.16 5.95 -33.09
C ALA A 34 1.36 6.28 -34.01
N ASP A 35 2.24 5.31 -34.23
CA ASP A 35 3.41 5.41 -35.11
C ASP A 35 3.74 4.02 -35.68
N PRO A 36 3.49 3.78 -36.98
CA PRO A 36 3.82 2.52 -37.62
C PRO A 36 5.30 2.16 -37.52
N SER A 37 6.22 3.15 -37.44
CA SER A 37 7.66 2.89 -37.35
C SER A 37 8.13 2.42 -35.97
N SER A 38 7.26 2.47 -34.96
CA SER A 38 7.56 2.07 -33.59
C SER A 38 7.64 0.53 -33.38
N VAL A 39 7.14 -0.25 -34.33
CA VAL A 39 7.13 -1.72 -34.28
C VAL A 39 7.95 -2.32 -35.42
N ASN A 40 8.40 -3.57 -35.24
CA ASN A 40 9.19 -4.25 -36.27
C ASN A 40 8.34 -4.52 -37.54
N PRO A 41 8.97 -4.82 -38.68
CA PRO A 41 8.26 -5.06 -39.93
C PRO A 41 7.22 -6.20 -39.84
N GLU A 42 7.55 -7.30 -39.16
CA GLU A 42 6.66 -8.46 -38.99
C GLU A 42 5.36 -8.09 -38.25
N TRP A 43 5.47 -7.29 -37.18
CA TRP A 43 4.31 -6.78 -36.44
C TRP A 43 3.48 -5.80 -37.27
N ARG A 44 4.13 -4.96 -38.10
CA ARG A 44 3.39 -4.08 -39.02
C ARG A 44 2.55 -4.87 -40.02
N GLU A 45 3.14 -5.88 -40.64
CA GLU A 45 2.43 -6.74 -41.61
C GLU A 45 1.27 -7.48 -40.91
N PHE A 46 1.50 -7.97 -39.69
CA PHE A 46 0.47 -8.61 -38.89
C PHE A 46 -0.70 -7.66 -38.56
N PHE A 47 -0.41 -6.46 -38.03
CA PHE A 47 -1.46 -5.51 -37.66
C PHE A 47 -2.19 -4.92 -38.88
N ASP A 48 -1.48 -4.66 -39.98
CA ASP A 48 -2.09 -4.24 -41.25
C ASP A 48 -3.04 -5.32 -41.81
N SER A 49 -2.73 -6.60 -41.58
CA SER A 49 -3.60 -7.72 -42.00
C SER A 49 -4.92 -7.81 -41.21
N LEU A 50 -4.95 -7.32 -39.96
CA LEU A 50 -6.13 -7.37 -39.09
C LEU A 50 -7.18 -6.32 -39.48
N LYS A 51 -6.75 -5.15 -39.98
CA LYS A 51 -7.62 -4.02 -40.35
C LYS A 51 -8.56 -3.58 -39.22
N ASP A 52 -8.08 -3.61 -37.99
CA ASP A 52 -8.84 -3.14 -36.83
C ASP A 52 -9.06 -1.62 -36.88
N ASP A 53 -10.13 -1.15 -36.23
CA ASP A 53 -10.38 0.29 -36.07
C ASP A 53 -9.44 0.86 -35.00
N ALA A 54 -8.67 1.88 -35.35
CA ALA A 54 -7.71 2.53 -34.46
C ALA A 54 -8.34 3.01 -33.13
N ARG A 55 -9.63 3.37 -33.12
CA ARG A 55 -10.34 3.79 -31.90
C ARG A 55 -10.62 2.62 -30.97
N ASP A 56 -10.93 1.46 -31.52
CA ASP A 56 -11.19 0.25 -30.74
C ASP A 56 -9.88 -0.31 -30.18
N VAL A 57 -8.79 -0.28 -30.97
CA VAL A 57 -7.44 -0.60 -30.49
C VAL A 57 -7.03 0.29 -29.33
N ALA A 58 -7.23 1.61 -29.45
CA ALA A 58 -6.89 2.55 -28.38
C ALA A 58 -7.68 2.27 -27.09
N LYS A 59 -9.00 2.03 -27.19
CA LYS A 59 -9.85 1.69 -26.03
C LYS A 59 -9.44 0.36 -25.38
N ASN A 60 -9.09 -0.65 -26.18
CA ASN A 60 -8.64 -1.93 -25.66
C ASN A 60 -7.33 -1.78 -24.88
N ALA A 61 -6.39 -0.97 -25.39
CA ALA A 61 -5.11 -0.72 -24.72
C ALA A 61 -5.23 0.10 -23.42
N GLU A 62 -6.27 0.91 -23.25
CA GLU A 62 -6.59 1.57 -21.96
C GLU A 62 -6.98 0.56 -20.86
N GLY A 63 -7.38 -0.64 -21.27
CA GLY A 63 -7.71 -1.76 -20.39
C GLY A 63 -9.16 -1.75 -19.90
N ALA A 64 -9.43 -2.60 -18.92
CA ALA A 64 -10.78 -2.81 -18.40
C ALA A 64 -11.38 -1.53 -17.78
N SER A 65 -12.46 -1.02 -18.36
CA SER A 65 -13.21 0.15 -17.86
C SER A 65 -13.77 -0.03 -16.44
N TRP A 66 -13.93 -1.27 -15.98
CA TRP A 66 -14.37 -1.60 -14.62
C TRP A 66 -13.24 -1.60 -13.59
N LYS A 67 -11.98 -1.36 -14.00
CA LYS A 67 -10.85 -1.24 -13.08
C LYS A 67 -11.03 -0.01 -12.20
N LYS A 68 -11.47 -0.23 -10.96
CA LYS A 68 -11.66 0.85 -10.00
C LYS A 68 -10.31 1.47 -9.61
N PRO A 69 -10.15 2.79 -9.67
CA PRO A 69 -8.95 3.44 -9.13
C PRO A 69 -8.86 3.18 -7.63
N GLY A 70 -7.68 2.76 -7.16
CA GLY A 70 -7.42 2.47 -5.74
C GLY A 70 -7.91 1.10 -5.24
N TRP A 71 -8.27 0.17 -6.14
CA TRP A 71 -8.57 -1.23 -5.79
C TRP A 71 -7.38 -2.16 -6.09
N PRO A 72 -7.06 -3.14 -5.22
CA PRO A 72 -7.66 -3.40 -3.92
C PRO A 72 -7.33 -2.29 -2.92
N LEU A 73 -8.30 -1.94 -2.08
CA LEU A 73 -8.08 -1.04 -0.95
C LEU A 73 -7.09 -1.71 -0.01
N VAL A 74 -5.86 -1.21 0.04
CA VAL A 74 -4.89 -1.67 1.04
C VAL A 74 -5.46 -1.30 2.40
N ALA A 75 -5.71 -2.30 3.25
CA ALA A 75 -6.09 -2.06 4.63
C ALA A 75 -4.93 -1.31 5.30
N ASN A 76 -5.15 -0.07 5.70
CA ASN A 76 -4.16 0.77 6.34
C ASN A 76 -4.69 1.20 7.72
N GLY A 77 -3.78 1.42 8.67
CA GLY A 77 -4.14 1.92 10.00
C GLY A 77 -3.27 1.30 11.09
N GLU A 78 -3.41 1.82 12.32
CA GLU A 78 -2.62 1.41 13.49
C GLU A 78 -2.61 -0.12 13.66
N LEU A 79 -3.77 -0.78 13.59
CA LEU A 79 -3.86 -2.23 13.78
C LEU A 79 -3.09 -3.02 12.72
N VAL A 80 -3.10 -2.57 11.46
CA VAL A 80 -2.38 -3.22 10.36
C VAL A 80 -0.88 -2.98 10.50
N SER A 81 -0.47 -1.73 10.76
CA SER A 81 0.91 -1.35 11.07
C SER A 81 1.50 -2.15 12.24
N ALA A 82 0.64 -2.49 13.20
CA ALA A 82 1.03 -3.23 14.38
C ALA A 82 1.10 -4.76 14.16
N LEU A 83 0.65 -5.26 13.01
CA LEU A 83 0.79 -6.66 12.56
C LEU A 83 1.93 -6.82 11.55
N ASP A 84 2.15 -5.85 10.66
CA ASP A 84 3.16 -5.90 9.59
C ASP A 84 4.46 -5.14 9.92
N GLY A 85 4.49 -4.36 11.01
CA GLY A 85 5.62 -3.55 11.45
C GLY A 85 5.82 -2.24 10.69
N ASN A 86 4.91 -1.88 9.78
CA ASN A 86 5.01 -0.68 8.94
C ASN A 86 4.46 0.57 9.65
N TRP A 87 5.27 1.17 10.53
CA TRP A 87 4.90 2.35 11.32
C TRP A 87 5.11 3.70 10.60
N ALA A 88 5.81 3.73 9.47
CA ALA A 88 6.16 4.97 8.78
C ALA A 88 4.93 5.80 8.35
N LEU A 89 3.82 5.14 8.00
CA LEU A 89 2.56 5.81 7.65
C LEU A 89 1.86 6.41 8.88
N VAL A 90 1.95 5.71 10.02
CA VAL A 90 1.37 6.15 11.30
C VAL A 90 2.14 7.36 11.84
N GLU A 91 3.48 7.33 11.80
CA GLU A 91 4.33 8.47 12.17
C GLU A 91 3.98 9.73 11.38
N LYS A 92 3.89 9.65 10.04
CA LYS A 92 3.50 10.78 9.20
C LYS A 92 2.12 11.34 9.55
N HIS A 93 1.18 10.47 9.90
CA HIS A 93 -0.16 10.88 10.30
C HIS A 93 -0.16 11.57 11.68
N LEU A 94 0.61 11.05 12.63
CA LEU A 94 0.76 11.65 13.95
C LEU A 94 1.51 12.98 13.90
N GLU A 95 2.63 13.05 13.15
CA GLU A 95 3.40 14.28 12.95
C GLU A 95 2.50 15.39 12.38
N ARG A 96 1.62 15.06 11.43
CA ARG A 96 0.61 15.98 10.92
C ARG A 96 -0.35 16.44 12.01
N LYS A 97 -0.93 15.51 12.79
CA LYS A 97 -1.84 15.89 13.90
C LYS A 97 -1.15 16.74 14.97
N ILE A 98 0.11 16.43 15.30
CA ILE A 98 0.90 17.18 16.28
C ILE A 98 1.11 18.59 15.75
N ARG A 99 1.57 18.75 14.50
CA ARG A 99 1.67 20.08 13.86
C ARG A 99 0.34 20.82 13.82
N ASP A 100 -0.75 20.15 13.47
CA ASP A 100 -2.07 20.75 13.40
C ASP A 100 -2.60 21.18 14.78
N ASN A 101 -2.21 20.50 15.86
CA ASN A 101 -2.56 20.81 17.24
C ASN A 101 -1.62 21.85 17.89
N THR A 102 -0.36 21.95 17.47
CA THR A 102 0.61 22.93 17.99
C THR A 102 0.45 24.30 17.35
N VAL A 103 -0.17 24.40 16.18
CA VAL A 103 -0.71 25.67 15.68
C VAL A 103 -1.97 25.98 16.50
N PRO A 104 -2.00 27.07 17.28
CA PRO A 104 -3.12 27.35 18.18
C PRO A 104 -4.39 27.65 17.37
N LYS A 105 -5.22 26.63 17.12
CA LYS A 105 -6.63 26.80 16.85
C LYS A 105 -7.28 27.07 18.21
N GLY A 106 -7.46 28.36 18.49
CA GLY A 106 -7.72 28.90 19.81
C GLY A 106 -8.66 28.08 20.69
N VAL A 107 -8.15 27.64 21.84
CA VAL A 107 -8.92 27.50 23.07
C VAL A 107 -7.99 27.90 24.22
N ALA A 108 -8.21 29.11 24.72
CA ALA A 108 -7.74 29.51 26.04
C ALA A 108 -8.52 28.71 27.08
N GLN A 109 -7.99 27.60 27.56
CA GLN A 109 -8.45 27.00 28.81
C GLN A 109 -7.25 26.53 29.62
N ASN A 110 -7.10 27.24 30.75
CA ASN A 110 -6.17 27.06 31.87
C ASN A 110 -4.81 27.75 31.66
N GLY A 111 -4.73 28.94 32.25
CA GLY A 111 -3.60 29.86 32.18
C GLY A 111 -2.30 29.24 32.69
N ALA A 112 -1.39 29.01 31.76
CA ALA A 112 0.02 29.30 31.94
C ALA A 112 0.45 29.95 30.62
N ALA A 113 0.99 31.16 30.70
CA ALA A 113 1.53 31.86 29.55
C ALA A 113 2.71 31.03 28.99
N ALA A 114 2.45 30.27 27.93
CA ALA A 114 3.51 29.65 27.16
C ALA A 114 3.99 30.68 26.14
N ASP A 115 5.24 31.08 26.34
CA ASP A 115 6.06 31.85 25.42
C ASP A 115 5.87 31.33 23.99
N GLY A 116 5.62 32.25 23.05
CA GLY A 116 5.17 31.99 21.68
C GLY A 116 6.25 31.42 20.76
N THR A 117 6.98 30.40 21.22
CA THR A 117 7.99 29.72 20.43
C THR A 117 7.30 28.62 19.62
N GLN A 118 7.27 28.78 18.30
CA GLN A 118 6.88 27.68 17.41
C GLN A 118 7.72 26.45 17.78
N PRO A 119 7.10 25.28 18.00
CA PRO A 119 7.85 24.11 18.44
C PRO A 119 8.93 23.79 17.41
N SER A 120 10.15 23.64 17.92
CA SER A 120 11.29 23.32 17.06
C SER A 120 11.04 21.99 16.35
N GLU A 121 11.55 21.83 15.12
CA GLU A 121 11.37 20.59 14.34
C GLU A 121 11.84 19.34 15.12
N ILE A 122 12.89 19.50 15.94
CA ILE A 122 13.42 18.47 16.84
C ILE A 122 12.36 18.04 17.87
N GLU A 123 11.63 19.00 18.44
CA GLU A 123 10.60 18.75 19.45
C GLU A 123 9.38 18.02 18.84
N ILE A 124 8.96 18.41 17.64
CA ILE A 124 7.88 17.73 16.91
C ILE A 124 8.23 16.27 16.65
N HIS A 125 9.47 15.99 16.25
CA HIS A 125 9.94 14.62 16.05
C HIS A 125 9.99 13.81 17.35
N GLN A 126 10.42 14.43 18.47
CA GLN A 126 10.41 13.77 19.78
C GLN A 126 8.98 13.44 20.23
N GLN A 127 8.06 14.40 20.16
CA GLN A 127 6.65 14.20 20.49
C GLN A 127 5.99 13.12 19.63
N THR A 128 6.35 13.05 18.34
CA THR A 128 5.85 12.01 17.42
C THR A 128 6.33 10.62 17.86
N ARG A 129 7.62 10.47 18.18
CA ARG A 129 8.18 9.20 18.68
C ARG A 129 7.56 8.77 20.00
N ASP A 130 7.37 9.71 20.93
CA ASP A 130 6.76 9.41 22.23
C ASP A 130 5.31 9.00 22.10
N SER A 131 4.58 9.61 21.16
CA SER A 131 3.20 9.20 20.86
C SER A 131 3.13 7.79 20.25
N VAL A 132 4.08 7.42 19.38
CA VAL A 132 4.18 6.04 18.86
C VAL A 132 4.49 5.06 19.99
N ARG A 133 5.46 5.37 20.86
CA ARG A 133 5.79 4.54 22.04
C ARG A 133 4.58 4.37 22.96
N ALA A 134 3.83 5.44 23.22
CA ALA A 134 2.63 5.39 24.05
C ALA A 134 1.54 4.50 23.43
N ILE A 135 1.33 4.56 22.12
CA ILE A 135 0.40 3.66 21.41
C ILE A 135 0.85 2.20 21.55
N MET A 136 2.14 1.92 21.36
CA MET A 136 2.70 0.58 21.54
C MET A 136 2.52 0.08 22.98
N MET A 137 2.74 0.94 23.98
CA MET A 137 2.53 0.64 25.39
C MET A 137 1.07 0.31 25.68
N ILE A 138 0.12 1.16 25.26
CA ILE A 138 -1.33 0.91 25.42
C ILE A 138 -1.70 -0.45 24.82
N ARG A 139 -1.17 -0.78 23.64
CA ARG A 139 -1.43 -2.07 23.01
C ARG A 139 -0.85 -3.24 23.81
N ALA A 140 0.37 -3.11 24.32
CA ALA A 140 0.99 -4.14 25.14
C ALA A 140 0.14 -4.41 26.40
N TYR A 141 -0.34 -3.35 27.08
CA TYR A 141 -1.27 -3.47 28.21
C TYR A 141 -2.61 -4.09 27.82
N ARG A 142 -3.17 -3.77 26.64
CA ARG A 142 -4.42 -4.41 26.18
C ARG A 142 -4.24 -5.91 25.92
N MET A 143 -3.10 -6.33 25.39
CA MET A 143 -2.83 -7.73 25.04
C MET A 143 -2.39 -8.56 26.24
N ARG A 144 -1.52 -8.02 27.10
CA ARG A 144 -0.84 -8.76 28.18
C ARG A 144 -1.04 -8.17 29.57
N GLY A 145 -1.72 -7.04 29.71
CA GLY A 145 -1.96 -6.41 31.02
C GLY A 145 -2.79 -7.28 31.98
N HIS A 146 -3.54 -8.24 31.46
CA HIS A 146 -4.23 -9.24 32.28
C HIS A 146 -3.27 -10.12 33.09
N LEU A 147 -2.01 -10.27 32.67
CA LEU A 147 -0.97 -10.98 33.41
C LEU A 147 -0.48 -10.20 34.62
N HIS A 148 -0.59 -8.87 34.59
CA HIS A 148 -0.24 -7.98 35.70
C HIS A 148 -1.45 -7.62 36.58
N ALA A 149 -2.65 -8.11 36.25
CA ALA A 149 -3.84 -7.84 37.02
C ALA A 149 -3.84 -8.66 38.31
N ASN A 150 -4.11 -8.02 39.45
CA ASN A 150 -4.26 -8.71 40.72
C ASN A 150 -5.66 -9.34 40.81
N LEU A 151 -5.80 -10.56 40.29
CA LEU A 151 -7.07 -11.30 40.23
C LEU A 151 -7.24 -12.34 41.35
N ASP A 152 -6.19 -12.62 42.14
CA ASP A 152 -6.24 -13.63 43.20
C ASP A 152 -6.62 -13.00 44.55
N PRO A 153 -7.85 -13.22 45.06
CA PRO A 153 -8.26 -12.69 46.35
C PRO A 153 -7.57 -13.38 47.54
N LEU A 154 -6.97 -14.56 47.34
CA LEU A 154 -6.30 -15.33 48.39
C LEU A 154 -4.79 -15.05 48.46
N GLY A 155 -4.20 -14.45 47.41
CA GLY A 155 -2.78 -14.07 47.36
C GLY A 155 -1.81 -15.26 47.42
N ILE A 156 -2.21 -16.41 46.91
CA ILE A 156 -1.41 -17.65 46.93
C ILE A 156 -0.61 -17.79 45.63
N ALA A 157 -1.11 -17.21 44.53
CA ALA A 157 -0.40 -17.21 43.26
C ALA A 157 0.92 -16.42 43.37
N LYS A 158 2.02 -17.03 42.90
CA LYS A 158 3.29 -16.30 42.75
C LYS A 158 3.13 -15.26 41.64
N PRO A 159 3.64 -14.03 41.81
CA PRO A 159 3.73 -13.08 40.72
C PRO A 159 4.47 -13.73 39.56
N LEU A 160 3.89 -13.69 38.35
CA LEU A 160 4.56 -14.13 37.14
C LEU A 160 5.86 -13.33 36.96
N GLU A 161 6.96 -13.98 36.58
CA GLU A 161 8.21 -13.29 36.28
C GLU A 161 7.97 -12.26 35.17
N ASP A 162 8.29 -11.01 35.47
CA ASP A 162 8.07 -9.88 34.58
C ASP A 162 9.18 -9.84 33.52
N TYR A 163 8.81 -10.05 32.25
CA TYR A 163 9.75 -9.95 31.12
C TYR A 163 9.99 -8.50 30.68
N ASN A 164 9.65 -7.52 31.51
CA ASN A 164 9.87 -6.08 31.31
C ASN A 164 9.17 -5.49 30.07
N GLU A 165 8.23 -6.25 29.50
CA GLU A 165 7.55 -5.93 28.24
C GLU A 165 6.49 -4.83 28.36
N LEU A 166 6.09 -4.49 29.59
CA LEU A 166 5.18 -3.39 29.92
C LEU A 166 5.88 -2.20 30.63
N SER A 167 7.19 -2.24 30.79
CA SER A 167 7.94 -1.16 31.43
C SER A 167 8.07 0.08 30.51
N PRO A 168 7.97 1.31 31.05
CA PRO A 168 8.11 2.56 30.30
C PRO A 168 9.50 2.82 29.72
#